data_AF-A0A841WR39-F1
#
_entry.id   AF-A0A841WR39-F1
#
_cell.length_a   1.000
_cell.length_b   1.000
_cell.length_c   1.000
_cell.angle_alpha   90.00
_cell.angle_beta   90.00
_cell.angle_gamma   90.00
#
_symmetry.space_group_name_H-M   'P 1'
#
loop_
_entity.id
_entity.type
_entity.pdbx_description
1 polymer ?
#
loop_
_entity_poly.entity_id
_entity_poly.type
_entity_poly.pdbx_seq_one_letter_code
_entity_poly.pdbx_strand_id
1 'polypeptide(L)'
;VLDILKQNNIKATFFVVGQNVKNYPDLLRRVAAEGHAIGNHTWHHWYHFMNPQVAAYEVNNTTNLIYQTTGVKTDLFRPPGGMMNNGLVSYAKNNKYAVIIWSSDSMDYSRPSVPKLINNVFRLAKPGGIVLMHDGGGNRTQTIQ
;
A
#
# COMPACT_ATOMS: atom_id res chain seq x y z
N VAL A 1 -8.26 -0.06 11.74
CA VAL A 1 -7.43 0.99 11.10
C VAL A 1 -8.27 2.19 10.69
N LEU A 2 -9.21 2.06 9.73
CA LEU A 2 -10.04 3.19 9.27
C LEU A 2 -10.75 3.92 10.42
N ASP A 3 -11.34 3.19 11.36
CA ASP A 3 -12.00 3.80 12.53
C ASP A 3 -11.03 4.63 13.40
N ILE A 4 -9.81 4.14 13.61
CA ILE A 4 -8.77 4.85 14.37
C ILE A 4 -8.33 6.12 13.62
N LEU A 5 -8.12 6.02 12.30
CA LEU A 5 -7.77 7.18 11.47
C LEU A 5 -8.88 8.23 11.51
N LYS A 6 -10.14 7.82 11.43
CA LYS A 6 -11.31 8.70 11.54
C LYS A 6 -11.39 9.37 12.92
N GLN A 7 -11.24 8.61 14.00
CA GLN A 7 -11.26 9.13 15.38
C GLN A 7 -10.18 10.20 15.61
N ASN A 8 -9.02 10.05 14.97
CA ASN A 8 -7.90 11.00 15.10
C ASN A 8 -7.88 12.08 14.01
N ASN A 9 -8.87 12.09 13.10
CA ASN A 9 -8.92 12.99 11.95
C ASN A 9 -7.64 12.95 11.07
N ILE A 10 -7.09 11.75 10.87
CA ILE A 10 -5.87 11.52 10.07
C ILE A 10 -6.25 10.93 8.72
N LYS A 11 -5.58 11.37 7.64
CA LYS A 11 -5.63 10.72 6.32
C LYS A 11 -4.36 9.93 6.08
N ALA A 12 -4.50 8.77 5.45
CA ALA A 12 -3.39 7.91 5.04
C ALA A 12 -3.47 7.63 3.53
N THR A 13 -2.42 6.99 3.01
CA THR A 13 -2.40 6.41 1.65
C THR A 13 -2.42 4.89 1.75
N PHE A 14 -3.40 4.25 1.12
CA PHE A 14 -3.54 2.79 1.09
C PHE A 14 -3.02 2.25 -0.23
N PHE A 15 -1.91 1.51 -0.20
CA PHE A 15 -1.38 0.79 -1.36
C PHE A 15 -2.03 -0.59 -1.42
N VAL A 16 -2.95 -0.79 -2.37
CA VAL A 16 -3.86 -1.94 -2.37
C VAL A 16 -3.48 -2.99 -3.40
N VAL A 17 -3.65 -4.25 -3.00
CA VAL A 17 -3.41 -5.43 -3.84
C VAL A 17 -4.69 -5.78 -4.59
N GLY A 18 -4.62 -5.96 -5.90
CA GLY A 18 -5.79 -6.18 -6.76
C GLY A 18 -6.68 -7.35 -6.32
N GLN A 19 -6.09 -8.49 -5.93
CA GLN A 19 -6.86 -9.62 -5.41
C GLN A 19 -7.66 -9.28 -4.14
N ASN A 20 -7.11 -8.43 -3.26
CA ASN A 20 -7.83 -8.01 -2.05
C ASN A 20 -8.95 -7.03 -2.39
N VAL A 21 -8.73 -6.13 -3.35
CA VAL A 21 -9.79 -5.23 -3.83
C VAL A 21 -10.96 -6.04 -4.40
N LYS A 22 -10.67 -7.08 -5.20
CA LYS A 22 -11.69 -7.97 -5.77
C LYS A 22 -12.53 -8.65 -4.68
N ASN A 23 -11.89 -9.09 -3.60
CA ASN A 23 -12.54 -9.82 -2.52
C ASN A 23 -13.26 -8.90 -1.52
N TYR A 24 -12.81 -7.65 -1.37
CA TYR A 24 -13.32 -6.70 -0.38
C TYR A 24 -13.61 -5.31 -1.00
N PRO A 25 -14.46 -5.21 -2.04
CA PRO A 25 -14.68 -3.95 -2.75
C PRO A 25 -15.36 -2.89 -1.89
N ASP A 26 -16.23 -3.28 -0.95
CA ASP A 26 -16.85 -2.36 0.00
C ASP A 26 -15.82 -1.65 0.90
N LEU A 27 -14.75 -2.37 1.29
CA LEU A 27 -13.69 -1.79 2.10
C LEU A 27 -12.92 -0.73 1.32
N LEU A 28 -12.60 -0.97 0.05
CA LEU A 28 -11.95 0.04 -0.78
C LEU A 28 -12.86 1.24 -1.06
N ARG A 29 -14.16 1.02 -1.27
CA ARG A 29 -15.15 2.11 -1.36
C ARG A 29 -15.16 2.97 -0.10
N ARG A 30 -15.09 2.33 1.08
CA ARG A 30 -14.98 3.04 2.36
C ARG A 30 -13.69 3.86 2.47
N VAL A 31 -12.54 3.30 2.06
CA VAL A 31 -11.26 4.03 2.01
C VAL A 31 -11.39 5.32 1.20
N ALA A 32 -11.98 5.24 0.00
CA ALA A 32 -12.20 6.40 -0.86
C ALA A 32 -13.21 7.40 -0.26
N ALA A 33 -14.35 6.92 0.23
CA ALA A 33 -15.41 7.74 0.82
C ALA A 33 -14.95 8.49 2.09
N GLU A 34 -14.02 7.91 2.85
CA GLU A 34 -13.41 8.56 4.01
C GLU A 34 -12.25 9.52 3.62
N GLY A 35 -11.99 9.74 2.33
CA GLY A 35 -11.05 10.74 1.83
C GLY A 35 -9.57 10.35 1.95
N HIS A 36 -9.27 9.05 2.00
CA HIS A 36 -7.90 8.55 1.95
C HIS A 36 -7.38 8.48 0.51
N ALA A 37 -6.06 8.61 0.34
CA ALA A 37 -5.44 8.36 -0.95
C ALA A 37 -5.31 6.85 -1.21
N ILE A 38 -5.41 6.44 -2.48
CA ILE A 38 -5.28 5.04 -2.90
C ILE A 38 -4.12 4.94 -3.88
N GLY A 39 -3.25 3.95 -3.67
CA GLY A 39 -2.14 3.61 -4.56
C GLY A 39 -2.18 2.15 -4.97
N ASN A 40 -1.47 1.82 -6.04
CA ASN A 40 -1.36 0.47 -6.59
C ASN A 40 -0.24 -0.33 -5.91
N HIS A 41 -0.56 -1.56 -5.48
CA HIS A 41 0.39 -2.50 -4.88
C HIS A 41 0.42 -3.87 -5.60
N THR A 42 0.32 -3.82 -6.93
CA THR A 42 0.23 -4.96 -7.85
C THR A 42 -1.02 -5.82 -7.66
N TRP A 43 -1.17 -6.87 -8.47
CA TRP A 43 -2.34 -7.72 -8.43
C TRP A 43 -2.15 -8.89 -7.46
N HIS A 44 -0.99 -9.54 -7.52
CA HIS A 44 -0.68 -10.74 -6.74
C HIS A 44 0.33 -10.53 -5.60
N HIS A 45 0.96 -9.35 -5.50
CA HIS A 45 2.01 -9.08 -4.50
C HIS A 45 3.23 -10.02 -4.61
N TRP A 46 3.65 -10.36 -5.83
CA TRP A 46 4.82 -11.20 -6.09
C TRP A 46 6.13 -10.42 -6.08
N TYR A 47 7.23 -11.12 -5.77
CA TYR A 47 8.58 -10.56 -5.65
C TYR A 47 9.54 -10.99 -6.78
N HIS A 48 9.21 -12.05 -7.52
CA HIS A 48 10.07 -12.58 -8.58
C HIS A 48 10.18 -11.62 -9.77
N PHE A 49 11.15 -11.86 -10.66
CA PHE A 49 11.29 -11.09 -11.90
C PHE A 49 10.04 -11.22 -12.77
N MET A 50 9.64 -10.10 -13.38
CA MET A 50 8.50 -10.00 -14.28
C MET A 50 8.96 -9.39 -15.59
N ASN A 51 8.61 -10.07 -16.69
CA ASN A 51 8.75 -9.49 -18.02
C ASN A 51 7.71 -8.35 -18.22
N PRO A 52 7.82 -7.54 -19.29
CA PRO A 52 6.92 -6.41 -19.51
C PRO A 52 5.43 -6.76 -19.54
N GLN A 53 5.06 -7.94 -20.06
CA GLN A 53 3.66 -8.38 -20.15
C GLN A 53 3.10 -8.69 -18.76
N VAL A 54 3.86 -9.40 -17.93
CA VAL A 54 3.48 -9.72 -16.54
C VAL A 54 3.41 -8.44 -15.71
N ALA A 55 4.40 -7.54 -15.83
CA ALA A 55 4.39 -6.27 -15.12
C ALA A 55 3.16 -5.41 -15.51
N ALA A 56 2.80 -5.40 -16.81
CA ALA A 56 1.60 -4.73 -17.28
C ALA A 56 0.32 -5.32 -16.67
N TYR A 57 0.21 -6.64 -16.61
CA TYR A 57 -0.92 -7.32 -15.95
C TYR A 57 -1.02 -6.92 -14.47
N GLU A 58 0.10 -7.00 -13.74
CA GLU A 58 0.15 -6.71 -12.30
C GLU A 58 -0.28 -5.27 -11.98
N VAL A 59 0.19 -4.30 -12.77
CA VAL A 59 -0.09 -2.89 -12.51
C VAL A 59 -1.44 -2.49 -13.09
N ASN A 60 -1.71 -2.75 -14.37
CA ASN A 60 -2.90 -2.20 -15.04
C ASN A 60 -4.19 -2.81 -14.49
N ASN A 61 -4.24 -4.11 -14.20
CA ASN A 61 -5.47 -4.72 -13.68
C ASN A 61 -5.84 -4.17 -12.30
N THR A 62 -4.85 -3.96 -11.45
CA THR A 62 -5.08 -3.34 -10.13
C THR A 62 -5.55 -1.90 -10.28
N THR A 63 -4.90 -1.09 -11.13
CA THR A 63 -5.33 0.30 -11.36
C THR A 63 -6.74 0.38 -11.94
N ASN A 64 -7.05 -0.46 -12.93
CA ASN A 64 -8.38 -0.52 -13.53
C ASN A 64 -9.44 -0.91 -12.50
N LEU A 65 -9.15 -1.90 -11.65
CA LEU A 65 -10.07 -2.34 -10.61
C LEU A 65 -10.28 -1.29 -9.51
N ILE A 66 -9.23 -0.56 -9.12
CA ILE A 66 -9.34 0.60 -8.21
C ILE A 66 -10.34 1.61 -8.80
N TYR A 67 -10.17 1.99 -10.06
CA TYR A 67 -11.04 2.96 -10.71
C TYR A 67 -12.48 2.46 -10.84
N GLN A 68 -12.69 1.21 -11.26
CA GLN A 68 -14.01 0.61 -11.36
C GLN A 68 -14.74 0.54 -10.00
N THR A 69 -13.99 0.30 -8.92
CA THR A 69 -14.55 0.14 -7.57
C THR A 69 -14.87 1.47 -6.92
N THR A 70 -14.08 2.52 -7.18
CA THR A 70 -14.10 3.77 -6.40
C THR A 70 -14.30 5.04 -7.20
N GLY A 71 -14.13 5.00 -8.52
CA GLY A 71 -14.02 6.18 -9.38
C GLY A 71 -12.69 6.93 -9.25
N VAL A 72 -11.78 6.51 -8.37
CA VAL A 72 -10.48 7.16 -8.15
C VAL A 72 -9.48 6.72 -9.22
N LYS A 73 -8.87 7.68 -9.90
CA LYS A 73 -7.67 7.45 -10.72
C LYS A 73 -6.44 7.66 -9.86
N THR A 74 -5.47 6.74 -9.95
CA THR A 74 -4.22 6.83 -9.19
C THR A 74 -3.02 6.58 -10.07
N ASP A 75 -2.02 7.44 -9.90
CA ASP A 75 -0.68 7.29 -10.47
C ASP A 75 0.35 6.95 -9.38
N LEU A 76 -0.10 6.58 -8.18
CA LEU A 76 0.79 6.15 -7.09
C LEU A 76 1.04 4.65 -7.17
N PHE A 77 2.31 4.26 -7.13
CA PHE A 77 2.72 2.85 -7.15
C PHE A 77 3.72 2.58 -6.03
N ARG A 78 3.55 1.46 -5.31
CA ARG A 78 4.57 0.94 -4.39
C ARG A 78 4.91 -0.49 -4.80
N PRO A 79 6.19 -0.83 -5.06
CA PRO A 79 6.56 -2.20 -5.37
C PRO A 79 6.46 -3.09 -4.13
N PRO A 80 5.90 -4.32 -4.23
CA PRO A 80 5.93 -5.31 -3.17
C PRO A 80 7.34 -5.50 -2.60
N GLY A 81 7.45 -5.44 -1.27
CA GLY A 81 8.72 -5.59 -0.55
C GLY A 81 9.78 -4.52 -0.86
N GLY A 82 9.43 -3.42 -1.54
CA GLY A 82 10.40 -2.42 -1.97
C GLY A 82 11.30 -2.89 -3.13
N MET A 83 10.90 -3.95 -3.85
CA MET A 83 11.71 -4.52 -4.93
C MET A 83 11.85 -3.57 -6.11
N MET A 84 13.04 -3.00 -6.29
CA MET A 84 13.29 -1.98 -7.32
C MET A 84 13.63 -2.55 -8.70
N ASN A 85 14.11 -3.79 -8.76
CA ASN A 85 14.76 -4.35 -9.95
C ASN A 85 14.13 -5.66 -10.44
N ASN A 86 12.80 -5.81 -10.32
CA ASN A 86 12.08 -7.01 -10.79
C ASN A 86 11.18 -6.76 -12.01
N GLY A 87 11.35 -5.62 -12.69
CA GLY A 87 10.56 -5.22 -13.86
C GLY A 87 9.37 -4.30 -13.54
N LEU A 88 8.79 -4.38 -12.33
CA LEU A 88 7.63 -3.58 -11.93
C LEU A 88 7.92 -2.08 -11.91
N VAL A 89 9.03 -1.66 -11.27
CA VAL A 89 9.39 -0.24 -11.17
C VAL A 89 9.69 0.37 -12.54
N SER A 90 10.40 -0.37 -13.41
CA SER A 90 10.65 0.07 -14.79
C SER A 90 9.35 0.27 -15.55
N TYR A 91 8.42 -0.68 -15.44
CA TYR A 91 7.10 -0.57 -16.05
C TYR A 91 6.32 0.63 -15.49
N ALA A 92 6.26 0.77 -14.17
CA ALA A 92 5.55 1.85 -13.49
C ALA A 92 6.07 3.23 -13.93
N LYS A 93 7.40 3.43 -13.96
CA LYS A 93 8.02 4.69 -14.41
C LYS A 93 7.72 5.00 -15.88
N ASN A 94 7.83 4.00 -16.76
CA ASN A 94 7.51 4.18 -18.19
C ASN A 94 6.05 4.56 -18.42
N ASN A 95 5.16 4.17 -17.50
CA ASN A 95 3.75 4.52 -17.50
C ASN A 95 3.41 5.71 -16.56
N LYS A 96 4.41 6.54 -16.21
CA LYS A 96 4.26 7.79 -15.46
C LYS A 96 3.73 7.66 -14.02
N TYR A 97 3.85 6.48 -13.41
CA TYR A 97 3.54 6.34 -11.98
C TYR A 97 4.64 6.96 -11.12
N ALA A 98 4.23 7.60 -10.02
CA ALA A 98 5.10 7.96 -8.92
C ALA A 98 5.39 6.72 -8.07
N VAL A 99 6.66 6.31 -8.01
CA VAL A 99 7.10 5.15 -7.22
C VAL A 99 7.40 5.58 -5.79
N ILE A 100 6.59 5.11 -4.84
CA ILE A 100 6.61 5.56 -3.44
C ILE A 100 7.20 4.49 -2.52
N ILE A 101 8.37 4.79 -1.95
CA ILE A 101 9.03 4.00 -0.88
C ILE A 101 8.78 4.68 0.48
N TRP A 102 9.36 4.14 1.55
CA TRP A 102 9.25 4.65 2.92
C TRP A 102 10.62 5.06 3.47
N SER A 103 10.60 5.91 4.50
CA SER A 103 11.80 6.30 5.26
C SER A 103 11.84 5.73 6.67
N SER A 104 10.70 5.24 7.18
CA SER A 104 10.57 4.58 8.48
C SER A 104 9.70 3.34 8.33
N ASP A 105 10.18 2.19 8.81
CA ASP A 105 9.48 0.92 8.75
C ASP A 105 9.07 0.49 10.15
N SER A 106 7.77 0.29 10.38
CA SER A 106 7.26 -0.20 11.66
C SER A 106 7.66 -1.65 11.95
N MET A 107 7.98 -2.42 10.90
CA MET A 107 8.17 -3.88 10.93
C MET A 107 6.96 -4.64 11.49
N ASP A 108 5.76 -4.07 11.40
CA ASP A 108 4.53 -4.66 11.93
C ASP A 108 4.17 -6.01 11.29
N TYR A 109 4.63 -6.28 10.07
CA TYR A 109 4.53 -7.58 9.40
C TYR A 109 5.20 -8.71 10.19
N SER A 110 6.21 -8.41 11.02
CA SER A 110 6.91 -9.38 11.88
C SER A 110 6.25 -9.59 13.25
N ARG A 111 5.15 -8.87 13.53
CA ARG A 111 4.40 -8.91 14.79
C ARG A 111 5.24 -8.64 16.05
N PRO A 112 6.01 -7.54 16.10
CA PRO A 112 6.72 -7.15 17.31
C PRO A 112 5.73 -6.70 18.40
N SER A 113 6.20 -6.61 19.65
CA SER A 113 5.41 -5.98 20.71
C SER A 113 5.10 -4.51 20.38
N VAL A 114 3.98 -3.99 20.90
CA VAL A 114 3.54 -2.60 20.67
C VAL A 114 4.64 -1.58 21.00
N PRO A 115 5.36 -1.65 22.14
CA PRO A 115 6.45 -0.72 22.42
C PRO A 115 7.58 -0.76 21.39
N LYS A 116 7.88 -1.94 20.84
CA LYS A 116 8.91 -2.11 19.82
C LYS A 116 8.45 -1.56 18.47
N LEU A 117 7.19 -1.75 18.10
CA LEU A 117 6.58 -1.14 16.91
C LEU A 117 6.68 0.39 16.98
N ILE A 118 6.27 0.98 18.10
CA ILE A 118 6.35 2.42 18.36
C ILE A 118 7.80 2.90 18.21
N ASN A 119 8.75 2.25 18.87
CA ASN A 119 10.16 2.64 18.79
C ASN A 119 10.71 2.55 17.35
N ASN A 120 10.37 1.49 16.61
CA ASN A 120 10.78 1.34 15.21
C ASN A 120 10.35 2.55 14.36
N VAL A 121 9.10 3.01 14.54
CA VAL A 121 8.56 4.18 13.83
C VAL A 121 9.25 5.46 14.26
N PHE A 122 9.27 5.77 15.56
CA PHE A 122 9.73 7.05 16.09
C PHE A 122 11.23 7.28 15.91
N ARG A 123 12.06 6.23 16.01
CA ARG A 123 13.51 6.35 15.84
C ARG A 123 13.92 6.89 14.46
N LEU A 124 13.10 6.67 13.43
CA LEU A 124 13.36 7.09 12.04
C LEU A 124 12.37 8.17 11.56
N ALA A 125 11.46 8.63 12.42
CA ALA A 125 10.49 9.66 12.09
C ALA A 125 11.17 11.03 11.97
N LYS A 126 10.87 11.75 10.89
CA LYS A 126 11.40 13.09 10.61
C LYS A 126 10.41 13.88 9.75
N PRO A 127 10.47 15.22 9.76
CA PRO A 127 9.67 16.04 8.85
C PRO A 127 9.82 15.58 7.38
N GLY A 128 8.70 15.41 6.68
CA GLY A 128 8.65 14.88 5.32
C GLY A 128 8.85 13.36 5.18
N GLY A 129 8.96 12.62 6.29
CA GLY A 129 9.12 11.17 6.28
C GLY A 129 7.84 10.41 5.89
N ILE A 130 8.02 9.18 5.41
CA ILE A 130 6.94 8.24 5.06
C ILE A 130 7.09 6.99 5.93
N VAL A 131 6.06 6.67 6.72
CA VAL A 131 6.01 5.46 7.55
C VAL A 131 5.34 4.32 6.79
N LEU A 132 5.96 3.14 6.81
CA LEU A 132 5.38 1.89 6.30
C LEU A 132 4.67 1.12 7.42
N MET A 133 3.42 0.78 7.17
CA MET A 133 2.57 -0.09 8.01
C MET A 133 1.68 -0.95 7.11
N HIS A 134 1.12 -2.02 7.68
CA HIS A 134 0.28 -3.00 6.99
C HIS A 134 -1.03 -3.24 7.72
N ASP A 135 -2.13 -3.25 6.98
CA ASP A 135 -3.48 -3.56 7.46
C ASP A 135 -4.06 -4.87 6.87
N GLY A 136 -3.22 -5.62 6.14
CA GLY A 136 -3.55 -6.93 5.56
C GLY A 136 -2.51 -8.03 5.88
N GLY A 137 -2.75 -9.25 5.41
CA GLY A 137 -1.83 -10.38 5.55
C GLY A 137 -1.98 -11.20 6.84
N GLY A 138 -3.20 -11.34 7.36
CA GLY A 138 -3.55 -12.14 8.54
C GLY A 138 -3.76 -11.30 9.81
N ASN A 139 -3.60 -11.90 11.00
CA ASN A 139 -3.80 -11.20 12.27
C ASN A 139 -2.82 -10.01 12.39
N ARG A 140 -3.39 -8.82 12.64
CA ARG A 140 -2.71 -7.52 12.83
C ARG A 140 -3.21 -6.78 14.08
N THR A 141 -3.69 -7.50 15.11
CA THR A 141 -4.27 -6.87 16.31
C THR A 141 -3.28 -5.92 16.99
N GLN A 142 -1.98 -6.24 17.00
CA GLN A 142 -0.94 -5.37 17.59
C GLN A 142 -0.75 -4.05 16.84
N THR A 143 -1.09 -3.97 15.56
CA THR A 143 -0.97 -2.73 14.75
C THR A 143 -2.03 -1.69 15.12
N ILE A 144 -3.13 -2.12 15.75
CA ILE A 144 -4.28 -1.27 16.08
C ILE A 144 -4.46 -1.04 17.59
N GLN A 145 -3.50 -1.49 18.40
CA GLN A 145 -3.41 -1.22 19.84
C GLN A 145 -2.58 0.04 20.08
#